data_AF-A0A962EWK2-F1
#
_entry.id   AF-A0A962EWK2-F1
#
_cell.length_a   1.000
_cell.length_b   1.000
_cell.length_c   1.000
_cell.angle_alpha   90.00
_cell.angle_beta   90.00
_cell.angle_gamma   90.00
#
_symmetry.space_group_name_H-M   'P 1'
#
loop_
_entity.id
_entity.type
_entity.pdbx_description
1 polymer ?
#
loop_
_entity_poly.entity_id
_entity_poly.type
_entity_poly.pdbx_seq_one_letter_code
_entity_poly.pdbx_strand_id
1 'polypeptide(L)' 'CGWCKDRWGFSWQITPRRLLDLMASPDAAMAKRVFESMMTMARIDIATLEAAAANE' A
#
# COMPACT_ATOMS: atom_id res chain seq x y z
N CYS A 1 -2.15 -4.05 -3.72
CA CYS A 1 -1.23 -3.37 -4.66
C CYS A 1 -1.86 -2.23 -5.46
N GLY A 2 -3.17 -1.95 -5.41
CA GLY A 2 -3.75 -0.72 -5.97
C GLY A 2 -3.93 -0.72 -7.49
N TRP A 3 -3.73 -1.85 -8.16
CA TRP A 3 -3.91 -1.96 -9.60
C TRP A 3 -5.37 -2.18 -9.96
N CYS A 4 -5.84 -1.46 -10.98
CA CYS A 4 -7.12 -1.68 -11.63
C CYS A 4 -6.98 -1.50 -13.15
N LYS A 5 -7.99 -1.95 -13.89
CA LYS A 5 -8.10 -1.70 -15.33
C LYS A 5 -9.31 -0.83 -15.60
N ASP A 6 -9.18 0.11 -16.52
CA ASP A 6 -10.31 0.90 -16.98
C ASP A 6 -11.12 0.15 -18.07
N ARG A 7 -12.18 0.79 -18.56
CA ARG A 7 -13.07 0.23 -19.60
C ARG A 7 -12.39 0.00 -20.95
N TRP A 8 -11.20 0.57 -21.19
CA TRP A 8 -10.43 0.43 -22.43
C TRP A 8 -9.24 -0.52 -22.27
N GLY A 9 -9.07 -1.12 -21.09
CA GLY A 9 -8.03 -2.10 -20.81
C GLY A 9 -6.70 -1.50 -20.36
N PHE A 10 -6.61 -0.18 -20.13
CA PHE A 10 -5.41 0.41 -19.56
C PHE A 10 -5.29 0.06 -18.08
N SER A 11 -4.08 -0.31 -17.67
CA SER A 11 -3.76 -0.61 -16.28
C SER A 11 -3.39 0.69 -15.55
N TRP A 12 -4.11 0.96 -14.47
CA TRP A 12 -3.87 2.09 -13.58
C TRP A 12 -3.46 1.59 -12.22
N GLN A 13 -2.53 2.29 -11.58
CA GLN A 13 -2.21 2.07 -10.17
C GLN A 13 -2.68 3.27 -9.36
N ILE A 14 -3.62 3.03 -8.44
CA ILE A 14 -4.06 4.03 -7.48
C ILE A 14 -3.22 3.87 -6.22
N THR A 15 -2.16 4.67 -6.14
CA THR A 15 -1.17 4.64 -5.06
C THR A 15 -1.37 5.84 -4.14
N PRO A 16 -1.88 5.64 -2.90
CA PRO A 16 -1.97 6.74 -1.94
C PRO A 16 -0.60 7.29 -1.59
N ARG A 17 -0.49 8.62 -1.43
CA ARG A 17 0.75 9.27 -0.96
C ARG A 17 1.26 8.64 0.34
N ARG A 18 0.34 8.34 1.25
CA ARG A 18 0.66 7.73 2.54
C ARG A 18 1.37 6.37 2.42
N LEU A 19 1.02 5.56 1.43
CA LEU A 19 1.71 4.29 1.16
C LEU A 19 3.17 4.54 0.77
N LEU A 20 3.44 5.55 -0.06
CA LEU A 20 4.82 5.91 -0.44
C LEU A 20 5.62 6.39 0.78
N ASP A 21 5.02 7.25 1.62
CA ASP A 21 5.66 7.76 2.82
C ASP A 21 6.04 6.62 3.80
N LEU A 22 5.12 5.68 4.00
CA LEU A 22 5.34 4.52 4.88
C LEU A 22 6.41 3.57 4.32
N MET A 23 6.40 3.29 3.01
CA MET A 23 7.43 2.44 2.39
C MET A 23 8.81 3.10 2.34
N ALA A 24 8.89 4.43 2.30
CA ALA A 24 10.14 5.18 2.30
C ALA A 24 10.73 5.39 3.71
N SER A 25 10.09 4.86 4.75
CA SER A 25 10.58 4.98 6.12
C SER A 25 11.97 4.35 6.31
N PRO A 26 12.84 4.96 7.14
CA PRO A 26 14.13 4.36 7.49
C PRO A 26 13.99 3.07 8.34
N ASP A 27 12.82 2.84 8.96
CA ASP A 27 12.53 1.58 9.65
C ASP A 27 12.15 0.50 8.62
N ALA A 28 13.15 -0.30 8.24
CA ALA A 28 12.99 -1.39 7.29
C ALA A 28 12.01 -2.47 7.75
N ALA A 29 11.86 -2.71 9.07
CA ALA A 29 10.94 -3.71 9.59
C ALA A 29 9.49 -3.22 9.47
N MET A 30 9.25 -1.94 9.75
CA MET A 30 7.95 -1.31 9.52
C MET A 30 7.59 -1.27 8.04
N ALA A 31 8.52 -0.83 7.18
CA ALA A 31 8.30 -0.80 5.73
C ALA A 31 7.97 -2.19 5.17
N LYS A 32 8.61 -3.25 5.70
CA LYS A 32 8.31 -4.64 5.34
C LYS A 32 6.87 -5.04 5.72
N ARG A 33 6.39 -4.71 6.93
CA ARG A 33 5.00 -5.00 7.34
C ARG A 33 3.98 -4.28 6.46
N VAL A 34 4.23 -3.01 6.16
CA VAL A 34 3.38 -2.22 5.25
C VAL A 34 3.36 -2.84 3.85
N PHE A 35 4.51 -3.27 3.35
CA PHE A 35 4.61 -3.96 2.06
C PHE A 35 3.84 -5.28 2.05
N GLU A 36 4.01 -6.12 3.06
CA GLU A 36 3.29 -7.39 3.22
C GLU A 36 1.77 -7.17 3.30
N SER A 37 1.33 -6.19 4.07
CA SER A 37 -0.09 -5.79 4.15
C SER A 37 -0.62 -5.34 2.79
N MET A 38 0.10 -4.47 2.07
CA MET A 38 -0.26 -4.01 0.73
C MET A 38 -0.43 -5.16 -0.29
N MET A 39 0.38 -6.21 -0.19
CA MET A 39 0.32 -7.36 -1.11
C MET A 39 -1.00 -8.12 -1.03
N THR A 40 -1.69 -8.06 0.11
CA THR A 40 -2.99 -8.71 0.30
C THR A 40 -4.16 -7.93 -0.31
N MET A 41 -3.93 -6.67 -0.69
CA MET A 41 -5.00 -5.74 -1.06
C MET A 41 -5.20 -5.66 -2.58
N ALA A 42 -6.44 -5.60 -3.06
CA ALA A 42 -6.74 -5.14 -4.42
C ALA A 42 -6.79 -3.60 -4.45
N ARG A 43 -7.74 -3.01 -3.72
CA ARG A 43 -7.82 -1.57 -3.44
C ARG A 43 -7.04 -1.26 -2.17
N ILE A 44 -6.22 -0.21 -2.19
CA ILE A 44 -5.45 0.18 -1.01
C ILE A 44 -6.37 0.80 0.05
N ASP A 45 -6.28 0.28 1.27
CA ASP A 45 -6.88 0.87 2.45
C ASP A 45 -5.79 1.57 3.28
N ILE A 46 -5.92 2.87 3.50
CA ILE A 46 -4.88 3.65 4.18
C ILE A 46 -4.83 3.30 5.68
N ALA A 47 -5.99 3.10 6.32
CA ALA A 47 -6.04 2.84 7.75
C ALA A 47 -5.40 1.48 8.08
N THR A 48 -5.65 0.45 7.27
CA THR A 48 -5.01 -0.87 7.44
C THR A 48 -3.49 -0.81 7.24
N LEU A 49 -2.99 0.05 6.34
CA LEU A 49 -1.55 0.25 6.19
C LEU A 49 -0.94 0.95 7.40
N GLU A 50 -1.65 1.92 7.98
CA GLU A 50 -1.21 2.60 9.20
C GLU A 50 -1.21 1.67 10.42
N ALA A 51 -2.22 0.80 10.56
CA ALA A 51 -2.25 -0.22 11.60
C ALA A 51 -1.08 -1.22 11.45
N ALA A 52 -0.82 -1.68 10.23
CA ALA A 52 0.34 -2.54 9.94
C ALA A 52 1.68 -1.85 10.25
N ALA A 53 1.76 -0.53 10.02
CA ALA A 53 2.93 0.25 10.39
C ALA A 53 3.10 0.32 11.92
N ALA A 54 2.00 0.59 12.65
CA ALA A 54 1.93 0.66 14.11
C ALA A 54 2.11 -0.69 14.82
N ASN A 55 2.05 -1.80 14.08
CA ASN A 55 2.10 -3.17 14.60
C ASN A 55 0.91 -3.48 15.53
N GLU A 56 -0.27 -2.98 15.13
CA GLU A 56 -1.57 -3.19 15.76
C GLU A 56 -2.43 -4.19 14.97
#